data_AF-A0A016UDV1-F1
#
_entry.id   AF-A0A016UDV1-F1
#
_cell.length_a   1.000
_cell.length_b   1.000
_cell.length_c   1.000
_cell.angle_alpha   90.00
_cell.angle_beta   90.00
_cell.angle_gamma   90.00
#
_symmetry.space_group_name_H-M   'P 1'
#
loop_
_entity.id
_entity.type
_entity.pdbx_description
1 polymer ?
#
loop_
_entity_poly.entity_id
_entity_poly.type
_entity_poly.pdbx_seq_one_letter_code
_entity_poly.pdbx_strand_id
1 'polypeptide(L)'
;MHSYECYKWYICTYFNAQAYMSQGGGEHHAGPSELEDICQTIVRSEGPSGSNIEYALLLADTLHKQAPHAPDSHVFEVERRVLELCNSTGAWKDVLAKMGYSQISCSTTLVNAFSPISRQRRKDE
;
A
#
# COMPACT_ATOMS: atom_id res chain seq x y z
N MET A 1 -19.41 -43.53 25.52
CA MET A 1 -18.42 -43.29 26.59
C MET A 1 -17.08 -43.80 26.07
N HIS A 2 -16.08 -43.01 25.68
CA HIS A 2 -15.79 -41.61 25.92
C HIS A 2 -15.16 -40.97 24.66
N SER A 3 -15.55 -39.72 24.45
CA SER A 3 -14.90 -38.75 23.58
C SER A 3 -13.44 -38.58 24.01
N TYR A 4 -12.50 -38.69 23.07
CA TYR A 4 -11.14 -38.19 23.24
C TYR A 4 -11.01 -36.96 22.36
N GLU A 5 -11.27 -35.81 22.97
CA GLU A 5 -11.17 -34.52 22.31
C GLU A 5 -9.73 -34.18 21.92
N CYS A 6 -9.69 -33.48 20.81
CA CYS A 6 -8.56 -32.95 20.09
C CYS A 6 -7.83 -31.88 20.92
N TYR A 7 -6.61 -32.14 21.39
CA TYR A 7 -5.71 -31.09 21.89
C TYR A 7 -4.61 -30.86 20.86
N LYS A 8 -4.95 -30.06 19.84
CA LYS A 8 -3.98 -29.56 18.87
C LYS A 8 -3.20 -28.42 19.54
N TRP A 9 -2.08 -28.75 20.19
CA TRP A 9 -1.18 -27.78 20.77
C TRP A 9 -0.50 -26.99 19.64
N TYR A 10 -0.93 -25.74 19.42
CA TYR A 10 -0.21 -24.82 18.57
C TYR A 10 1.09 -24.44 19.27
N ILE A 11 2.23 -24.91 18.76
CA ILE A 11 3.54 -24.45 19.20
C ILE A 11 3.74 -23.04 18.64
N CYS A 12 3.66 -22.02 19.49
CA CYS A 12 4.05 -20.66 19.13
C CYS A 12 5.58 -20.57 19.10
N THR A 13 6.16 -20.65 17.90
CA THR A 13 7.57 -20.37 17.68
C THR A 13 7.78 -18.90 17.37
N TYR A 14 8.72 -18.25 18.04
CA TYR A 14 9.13 -16.87 17.78
C TYR A 14 10.60 -16.83 17.31
N PHE A 15 10.98 -15.79 16.58
CA PHE A 15 12.36 -15.55 16.14
C PHE A 15 12.74 -14.09 16.38
N ASN A 16 14.04 -13.81 16.46
CA ASN A 16 14.54 -12.46 16.63
C ASN A 16 14.58 -11.71 15.29
N ALA A 17 14.01 -10.51 15.26
CA ALA A 17 14.06 -9.59 14.12
C ALA A 17 14.57 -8.21 14.59
N GLN A 18 15.25 -7.49 13.71
CA GLN A 18 15.63 -6.09 13.94
C GLN A 18 14.75 -5.19 13.08
N ALA A 19 14.18 -4.15 13.70
CA ALA A 19 13.34 -3.16 13.03
C ALA A 19 13.80 -1.76 13.41
N TYR A 20 13.81 -0.86 12.42
CA TYR A 20 14.13 0.55 12.63
C TYR A 20 12.82 1.34 12.71
N MET A 21 12.64 2.07 13.81
CA MET A 21 11.48 2.92 14.05
C MET A 21 11.93 4.26 14.63
N SER A 22 11.31 5.34 14.17
CA SER A 22 11.55 6.68 14.72
C SER A 22 10.77 6.87 16.02
N GLN A 23 11.37 7.56 16.99
CA GLN A 23 10.66 8.01 18.19
C GLN A 23 9.83 9.25 17.85
N GLY A 24 8.64 9.38 18.44
CA GLY A 24 7.61 10.35 18.07
C GLY A 24 7.91 11.86 18.28
N GLY A 25 9.17 12.29 18.31
CA GLY A 25 9.58 13.69 18.47
C GLY A 25 10.71 14.13 17.52
N GLY A 26 11.05 13.34 16.49
CA GLY A 26 12.04 13.73 15.49
C GLY A 26 11.52 14.84 14.56
N GLU A 27 12.44 15.60 13.95
CA GLU A 27 12.13 16.76 13.08
C GLU A 27 11.22 16.43 11.88
N HIS A 28 11.23 15.18 11.41
CA HIS A 28 10.41 14.70 10.30
C HIS A 28 9.13 13.99 10.73
N HIS A 29 8.80 13.98 12.02
CA HIS A 29 7.58 13.35 12.51
C HIS A 29 6.41 14.33 12.49
N ALA A 30 5.53 14.20 11.49
CA ALA A 30 4.34 15.05 11.35
C ALA A 30 3.22 14.71 12.36
N GLY A 31 3.26 13.54 12.98
CA GLY A 31 2.21 13.05 13.88
C GLY A 31 0.96 12.54 13.15
N PRO A 32 -0.09 12.19 13.91
CA PRO A 32 -1.38 11.82 13.34
C PRO A 32 -1.98 12.97 12.54
N SER A 33 -2.59 12.64 11.41
CA SER A 33 -3.22 13.61 10.51
C SER A 33 -4.50 13.00 9.93
N GLU A 34 -5.40 13.86 9.48
CA GLU A 34 -6.63 13.42 8.83
C GLU A 34 -6.30 12.73 7.50
N LEU A 35 -7.10 11.73 7.13
CA LEU A 35 -6.85 10.93 5.93
C LEU A 35 -6.75 11.80 4.66
N GLU A 36 -7.59 12.83 4.57
CA GLU A 36 -7.60 13.73 3.42
C GLU A 36 -6.30 14.53 3.29
N ASP A 37 -5.76 15.02 4.41
CA ASP A 37 -4.49 15.76 4.45
C ASP A 37 -3.31 14.86 4.07
N ILE A 38 -3.34 13.60 4.54
CA ILE A 38 -2.35 12.57 4.15
C ILE A 38 -2.41 12.34 2.64
N CYS A 39 -3.59 12.07 2.08
CA CYS A 39 -3.76 11.80 0.66
C CYS A 39 -3.38 13.01 -0.21
N GLN A 40 -3.74 14.21 0.24
CA GLN A 40 -3.40 15.43 -0.47
C GLN A 40 -1.88 15.68 -0.48
N THR A 41 -1.20 15.36 0.62
CA THR A 41 0.26 15.42 0.71
C THR A 41 0.89 14.40 -0.23
N ILE A 42 0.43 13.15 -0.22
CA ILE A 42 0.93 12.09 -1.12
C ILE A 42 0.83 12.51 -2.59
N VAL A 43 -0.30 13.09 -3.01
CA VAL A 43 -0.49 13.50 -4.41
C VAL A 43 0.39 14.69 -4.81
N ARG A 44 0.81 15.54 -3.87
CA ARG A 44 1.62 16.74 -4.15
C ARG A 44 3.12 16.54 -3.96
N SER A 45 3.54 15.54 -3.21
CA SER A 45 4.94 15.33 -2.84
C SER A 45 5.73 14.56 -3.89
N GLU A 46 6.91 15.09 -4.23
CA GLU A 46 7.92 14.45 -5.06
C GLU A 46 9.29 14.69 -4.44
N GLY A 47 10.15 13.67 -4.48
CA GLY A 47 11.51 13.75 -3.96
C GLY A 47 12.53 13.11 -4.91
N PRO A 48 13.82 13.07 -4.53
CA PRO A 48 14.88 12.49 -5.36
C PRO A 48 14.66 11.01 -5.73
N SER A 49 13.84 10.30 -4.96
CA SER A 49 13.49 8.88 -5.20
C SER A 49 12.26 8.68 -6.09
N GLY A 50 11.60 9.76 -6.52
CA GLY A 50 10.37 9.73 -7.30
C GLY A 50 9.17 10.33 -6.56
N SER A 51 7.99 10.11 -7.14
CA SER A 51 6.72 10.63 -6.63
C SER A 51 6.23 9.83 -5.41
N ASN A 52 5.61 10.51 -4.44
CA ASN A 52 5.08 9.83 -3.26
C ASN A 52 3.85 8.96 -3.60
N ILE A 53 3.12 9.30 -4.68
CA ILE A 53 2.03 8.47 -5.20
C ILE A 53 2.51 7.09 -5.65
N GLU A 54 3.63 7.02 -6.37
CA GLU A 54 4.22 5.75 -6.81
C GLU A 54 4.58 4.89 -5.58
N TYR A 55 5.19 5.49 -4.57
CA TYR A 55 5.52 4.81 -3.31
C TYR A 55 4.26 4.23 -2.63
N ALA A 56 3.23 5.04 -2.42
CA ALA A 56 2.02 4.63 -1.72
C ALA A 56 1.29 3.48 -2.44
N LEU A 57 1.16 3.57 -3.76
CA LEU A 57 0.49 2.56 -4.57
C LEU A 57 1.29 1.26 -4.69
N LEU A 58 2.62 1.33 -4.75
CA LEU A 58 3.47 0.13 -4.72
C LEU A 58 3.40 -0.59 -3.37
N LEU A 59 3.29 0.17 -2.27
CA LEU A 59 3.12 -0.41 -0.94
C LEU A 59 1.79 -1.17 -0.84
N ALA A 60 0.69 -0.53 -1.24
CA ALA A 60 -0.63 -1.17 -1.25
C ALA A 60 -0.65 -2.45 -2.13
N ASP A 61 -0.12 -2.36 -3.36
CA ASP A 61 0.00 -3.50 -4.27
C ASP A 61 0.82 -4.65 -3.67
N THR A 62 1.92 -4.32 -2.97
CA THR A 62 2.74 -5.33 -2.29
C THR A 62 1.96 -6.03 -1.18
N LEU A 63 1.18 -5.30 -0.38
CA LEU A 63 0.35 -5.89 0.67
C LEU A 63 -0.76 -6.77 0.10
N HIS A 64 -1.45 -6.33 -0.96
CA HIS A 64 -2.45 -7.16 -1.66
C HIS A 64 -1.86 -8.48 -2.15
N LYS A 65 -0.65 -8.45 -2.73
CA LYS A 65 0.01 -9.63 -3.31
C LYS A 65 0.65 -10.54 -2.28
N GLN A 66 1.35 -9.99 -1.29
CA GLN A 66 2.18 -10.76 -0.35
C GLN A 66 1.43 -11.17 0.91
N ALA A 67 0.43 -10.39 1.35
CA ALA A 67 -0.30 -10.63 2.59
C ALA A 67 -1.83 -10.57 2.41
N PRO A 68 -2.43 -11.30 1.45
CA PRO A 68 -3.87 -11.21 1.16
C PRO A 68 -4.78 -11.63 2.33
N HIS A 69 -4.24 -12.37 3.30
CA HIS A 69 -4.95 -12.85 4.48
C HIS A 69 -4.87 -11.89 5.68
N ALA A 70 -4.07 -10.82 5.57
CA ALA A 70 -3.88 -9.82 6.61
C ALA A 70 -3.99 -8.42 6.00
N PRO A 71 -5.20 -7.99 5.59
CA PRO A 71 -5.40 -6.71 4.93
C PRO A 71 -5.12 -5.55 5.89
N ASP A 72 -4.36 -4.55 5.43
CA ASP A 72 -4.17 -3.29 6.14
C ASP A 72 -5.24 -2.29 5.70
N SER A 73 -6.22 -2.07 6.57
CA SER A 73 -7.36 -1.20 6.26
C SER A 73 -6.94 0.25 6.01
N HIS A 74 -5.91 0.74 6.70
CA HIS A 74 -5.50 2.13 6.55
C HIS A 74 -4.77 2.34 5.22
N VAL A 75 -3.84 1.46 4.87
CA VAL A 75 -3.11 1.55 3.59
C VAL A 75 -4.07 1.44 2.40
N PHE A 76 -5.05 0.54 2.47
CA PHE A 76 -6.04 0.38 1.39
C PHE A 76 -7.03 1.55 1.31
N GLU A 77 -7.32 2.22 2.43
CA GLU A 77 -8.12 3.44 2.38
C GLU A 77 -7.35 4.59 1.73
N VAL A 78 -6.05 4.75 2.05
CA VAL A 78 -5.16 5.71 1.40
C VAL A 78 -5.07 5.44 -0.11
N GLU A 79 -4.87 4.19 -0.52
CA GLU A 79 -4.86 3.77 -1.93
C GLU A 79 -6.13 4.25 -2.65
N ARG A 80 -7.30 3.91 -2.10
CA ARG A 80 -8.59 4.30 -2.70
C ARG A 80 -8.72 5.82 -2.84
N ARG A 81 -8.44 6.57 -1.78
CA ARG A 81 -8.59 8.04 -1.77
C ARG A 81 -7.62 8.74 -2.72
N VAL A 82 -6.38 8.28 -2.77
CA VAL A 82 -5.37 8.83 -3.70
C VAL A 82 -5.82 8.62 -5.15
N LEU A 83 -6.33 7.43 -5.49
CA LEU A 83 -6.83 7.15 -6.83
C LEU A 83 -8.06 8.01 -7.17
N GLU A 84 -8.99 8.18 -6.24
CA GLU A 84 -10.15 9.08 -6.39
C GLU A 84 -9.69 10.54 -6.64
N LEU A 85 -8.71 11.02 -5.88
CA LEU A 85 -8.16 12.36 -6.01
C LEU A 85 -7.43 12.55 -7.35
N CYS A 86 -6.68 11.56 -7.84
CA CYS A 86 -6.04 11.62 -9.15
C CYS A 86 -7.04 11.59 -10.30
N ASN A 87 -8.14 10.83 -10.16
CA ASN A 87 -9.20 10.81 -11.16
C ASN A 87 -9.95 12.14 -11.22
N SER A 88 -10.22 12.77 -10.07
CA SER A 88 -10.93 14.06 -10.02
C SER A 88 -10.09 15.22 -10.53
N THR A 89 -8.79 15.23 -10.21
CA THR A 89 -7.84 16.28 -10.63
C THR A 89 -7.28 16.06 -12.03
N GLY A 90 -7.33 14.82 -12.53
CA GLY A 90 -6.66 14.40 -13.75
C GLY A 90 -5.13 14.35 -13.64
N ALA A 91 -4.58 14.46 -12.43
CA ALA A 91 -3.14 14.39 -12.16
C ALA A 91 -2.61 12.94 -12.29
N TRP A 92 -1.31 12.81 -12.53
CA TRP A 92 -0.58 11.53 -12.50
C TRP A 92 -1.06 10.44 -13.47
N LYS A 93 -1.85 10.78 -14.50
CA LYS A 93 -2.38 9.81 -15.49
C LYS A 93 -1.30 8.93 -16.10
N ASP A 94 -0.16 9.50 -16.47
CA ASP A 94 0.94 8.76 -17.09
C ASP A 94 1.59 7.77 -16.12
N VAL A 95 1.72 8.14 -14.85
CA VAL A 95 2.28 7.29 -13.79
C VAL A 95 1.32 6.15 -13.49
N LEU A 96 0.03 6.47 -13.29
CA LEU A 96 -1.02 5.49 -13.06
C LEU A 96 -1.13 4.48 -14.20
N ALA A 97 -1.09 4.95 -15.46
CA ALA A 97 -1.10 4.08 -16.62
C ALA A 97 0.11 3.14 -16.67
N LYS A 98 1.33 3.65 -16.37
CA LYS A 98 2.55 2.82 -16.29
C LYS A 98 2.46 1.74 -15.22
N MET A 99 1.81 2.05 -14.10
CA MET A 99 1.61 1.10 -13.00
C MET A 99 0.47 0.10 -13.26
N GLY A 100 -0.31 0.28 -14.33
CA GLY A 100 -1.43 -0.60 -14.69
C GLY A 100 -2.78 -0.17 -14.11
N TYR A 101 -2.87 1.01 -13.50
CA TYR A 101 -4.16 1.60 -13.08
C TYR A 101 -4.89 2.12 -14.31
N SER A 102 -5.78 1.31 -14.87
CA SER A 102 -6.75 1.76 -15.87
C SER A 102 -7.83 2.61 -15.18
N GLN A 103 -8.14 3.76 -15.74
CA GLN A 103 -9.16 4.73 -15.28
C GLN A 103 -10.31 4.04 -14.52
N ILE A 104 -10.50 4.42 -13.25
CA ILE A 104 -11.59 3.90 -12.42
C ILE A 104 -12.87 4.55 -12.96
N SER A 105 -13.53 3.90 -13.92
CA SER A 105 -14.87 4.30 -14.31
C SER A 105 -15.77 4.08 -13.10
N CYS A 106 -16.27 5.16 -12.54
CA CYS A 106 -17.27 5.18 -11.49
C CYS A 106 -18.42 4.20 -11.81
N SER A 107 -18.42 3.05 -11.13
CA SER A 107 -19.59 2.22 -10.75
C SER A 107 -19.13 0.78 -10.51
N THR A 108 -19.17 0.37 -9.23
CA THR A 108 -19.49 -0.99 -8.76
C THR A 108 -18.83 -2.17 -9.49
N THR A 109 -17.69 -2.64 -8.95
CA THR A 109 -17.35 -4.04 -8.60
C THR A 109 -15.82 -4.17 -8.65
N LEU A 110 -15.20 -4.28 -7.48
CA LEU A 110 -13.77 -4.58 -7.35
C LEU A 110 -13.53 -6.05 -7.75
N VAL A 111 -13.23 -6.30 -9.02
CA VAL A 111 -12.46 -7.48 -9.43
C VAL A 111 -11.56 -7.14 -10.64
N ASN A 112 -10.25 -7.24 -10.39
CA ASN A 112 -9.18 -7.62 -11.30
C ASN A 112 -8.99 -6.86 -12.64
N ALA A 113 -7.84 -6.20 -12.75
CA ALA A 113 -6.89 -6.42 -13.86
C ALA A 113 -5.54 -5.72 -13.57
N PHE A 114 -4.72 -6.24 -12.65
CA PHE A 114 -3.31 -5.85 -12.58
C PHE A 114 -2.44 -6.96 -13.14
N SER A 115 -1.94 -6.74 -14.35
CA SER A 115 -0.86 -7.55 -14.92
C SER A 115 0.41 -7.37 -14.08
N PRO A 116 1.25 -8.43 -13.94
CA PRO A 116 2.46 -8.32 -13.14
C PRO A 116 3.41 -7.30 -13.77
N ILE A 117 3.74 -6.24 -13.01
CA ILE A 117 4.85 -5.35 -13.36
C ILE A 117 6.11 -6.21 -13.34
N SER A 118 6.59 -6.55 -14.53
CA SER A 118 7.90 -7.16 -14.71
C SER A 118 8.92 -6.07 -14.41
N ARG A 119 9.54 -6.14 -13.22
CA ARG A 119 10.67 -5.28 -12.84
C ARG A 119 11.78 -5.44 -13.88
N GLN A 120 11.83 -4.56 -14.87
CA GLN A 120 13.05 -4.37 -15.64
C GLN A 120 14.02 -3.66 -14.70
N ARG A 121 14.96 -4.45 -14.15
CA ARG A 121 16.15 -3.93 -13.48
C ARG A 121 16.76 -2.88 -14.40
N ARG A 122 16.77 -1.62 -13.99
CA ARG A 122 17.67 -0.61 -14.57
C ARG A 122 19.08 -1.19 -14.49
N LYS A 123 19.67 -1.46 -15.66
CA LYS A 123 21.08 -1.82 -15.82
C LYS A 123 21.75 -0.51 -16.16
N ASP A 124 21.98 0.30 -15.14
CA ASP A 124 22.51 1.63 -15.31
C ASP A 124 23.71 1.70 -14.35
N GLU A 125 24.87 1.35 -14.94
CA GLU A 125 26.27 1.68 -14.60
C GLU A 125 26.83 1.35 -13.20
#